data_AF-A0A7X3I757-F1
#
_entry.id   AF-A0A7X3I757-F1
#
_cell.length_a   1.000
_cell.length_b   1.000
_cell.length_c   1.000
_cell.angle_alpha   90.00
_cell.angle_beta   90.00
_cell.angle_gamma   90.00
#
_symmetry.space_group_name_H-M   'P 1'
#
loop_
_entity.id
_entity.type
_entity.pdbx_description
1 polymer ?
#
loop_
_entity_poly.entity_id
_entity_poly.type
_entity_poly.pdbx_seq_one_letter_code
_entity_poly.pdbx_strand_id
1 'polypeptide(L)' 'MIDRFQNDADGASVRANDADTDLRLGRHAVELLQAAREVGDPTLIAQAEAMAMAVGYALAARVGDAFPHED' A
#
# COMPACT_ATOMS: atom_id res chain seq x y z
N MET A 1 37.08 -2.50 -7.18
CA MET A 1 36.01 -3.52 -7.13
C MET A 1 35.13 -3.20 -5.92
N ILE A 2 34.27 -2.16 -6.02
CA ILE A 2 33.41 -1.67 -4.91
C ILE A 2 31.95 -1.44 -5.34
N ASP A 3 31.62 -1.43 -6.63
CA ASP A 3 30.26 -1.13 -7.13
C ASP A 3 29.12 -2.08 -6.70
N ARG A 4 29.40 -3.37 -6.46
CA ARG A 4 28.31 -4.35 -6.29
C ARG A 4 27.60 -4.24 -4.94
N PHE A 5 28.34 -3.99 -3.85
CA PHE A 5 27.75 -3.91 -2.51
C PHE A 5 26.96 -2.62 -2.25
N GLN A 6 27.24 -1.54 -3.00
CA GLN A 6 26.47 -0.29 -2.89
C GLN A 6 25.10 -0.43 -3.56
N ASN A 7 25.04 -1.09 -4.72
CA ASN A 7 23.80 -1.25 -5.49
C ASN A 7 22.74 -2.11 -4.77
N ASP A 8 23.17 -3.16 -4.05
CA ASP A 8 22.26 -4.01 -3.26
C ASP A 8 21.68 -3.27 -2.03
N ALA A 9 22.46 -2.38 -1.41
CA ALA A 9 22.02 -1.61 -0.24
C ALA A 9 21.00 -0.53 -0.62
N ASP A 10 21.20 0.17 -1.75
CA ASP A 10 20.24 1.14 -2.27
C ASP A 10 18.91 0.46 -2.66
N GLY A 11 18.96 -0.70 -3.33
CA GLY A 11 17.76 -1.46 -3.69
C GLY A 11 16.96 -1.96 -2.48
N ALA A 12 17.63 -2.38 -1.41
CA ALA A 12 16.98 -2.79 -0.16
C ALA A 12 16.34 -1.60 0.57
N SER A 13 16.98 -0.42 0.56
CA SER A 13 16.43 0.80 1.17
C SER A 13 15.21 1.32 0.42
N VAL A 14 15.23 1.30 -0.92
CA VAL A 14 14.08 1.70 -1.75
C VAL A 14 12.88 0.78 -1.49
N ARG A 15 13.08 -0.54 -1.47
CA ARG A 15 12.00 -1.50 -1.18
C ARG A 15 11.42 -1.35 0.23
N ALA A 16 12.26 -1.07 1.22
CA ALA A 16 11.80 -0.82 2.59
C ALA A 16 10.96 0.47 2.67
N ASN A 17 11.33 1.51 1.92
CA ASN A 17 10.58 2.76 1.86
C ASN A 17 9.24 2.61 1.11
N ASP A 18 9.21 1.79 0.06
CA ASP A 18 7.98 1.47 -0.66
C ASP A 18 7.01 0.69 0.23
N ALA A 19 7.50 -0.28 1.01
CA ALA A 19 6.69 -1.04 1.97
C ALA A 19 6.12 -0.16 3.10
N ASP A 20 6.90 0.79 3.64
CA ASP A 20 6.39 1.77 4.61
C ASP A 20 5.30 2.66 3.99
N THR A 21 5.52 3.12 2.76
CA THR A 21 4.56 3.95 2.02
C THR A 21 3.24 3.20 1.80
N ASP A 22 3.32 1.94 1.40
CA ASP A 22 2.18 1.06 1.16
C ASP A 22 1.38 0.80 2.46
N LEU A 23 2.07 0.56 3.59
CA LEU A 23 1.43 0.43 4.90
C LEU A 23 0.70 1.71 5.34
N ARG A 24 1.35 2.87 5.15
CA ARG A 24 0.76 4.18 5.48
C ARG A 24 -0.45 4.48 4.61
N LEU A 25 -0.39 4.16 3.32
CA LEU A 25 -1.51 4.33 2.40
C LEU A 25 -2.71 3.47 2.82
N GLY A 26 -2.48 2.19 3.15
CA GLY A 26 -3.51 1.29 3.64
C GLY A 26 -4.15 1.79 4.94
N ARG A 27 -3.33 2.28 5.88
CA ARG A 27 -3.83 2.87 7.14
C ARG A 27 -4.73 4.07 6.90
N HIS A 28 -4.28 5.01 6.05
CA HIS A 28 -5.06 6.21 5.75
C HIS A 28 -6.38 5.91 5.06
N ALA A 29 -6.43 4.91 4.18
CA ALA A 29 -7.68 4.49 3.54
C ALA A 29 -8.71 3.98 4.58
N VAL A 30 -8.25 3.24 5.59
CA VAL A 30 -9.11 2.76 6.70
C VAL A 30 -9.54 3.92 7.61
N GLU A 31 -8.64 4.84 7.93
CA GLU A 31 -8.96 6.03 8.74
C GLU A 31 -10.01 6.92 8.05
N LEU A 32 -9.90 7.12 6.74
CA LEU A 32 -10.89 7.87 5.95
C LEU A 32 -12.26 7.19 5.97
N LEU A 33 -12.31 5.86 5.86
CA LEU A 33 -13.55 5.11 5.98
C LEU A 33 -14.16 5.21 7.39
N GLN A 34 -13.34 5.22 8.44
CA GLN A 34 -13.85 5.42 9.80
C GLN A 34 -14.42 6.83 9.97
N ALA A 35 -13.69 7.87 9.53
CA ALA A 35 -14.17 9.25 9.56
C ALA A 35 -15.49 9.40 8.77
N ALA A 36 -15.61 8.73 7.63
CA ALA A 36 -16.85 8.68 6.85
C ALA A 36 -18.03 8.11 7.64
N ARG A 37 -17.80 7.03 8.39
CA ARG A 37 -18.81 6.41 9.25
C ARG A 37 -19.18 7.28 10.44
N GLU A 38 -18.23 8.03 10.99
CA GLU A 38 -18.48 9.00 12.07
C GLU A 38 -19.35 10.17 11.59
N VAL A 39 -19.18 10.62 10.35
CA VAL A 39 -20.04 11.64 9.73
C VAL A 39 -21.46 11.11 9.49
N GLY A 40 -21.59 9.80 9.20
CA GLY A 40 -22.88 9.14 9.04
C GLY A 40 -23.60 9.42 7.70
N ASP A 41 -22.91 10.06 6.74
CA ASP A 41 -23.44 10.27 5.39
C ASP A 41 -23.30 8.98 4.56
N PRO A 42 -24.39 8.37 4.09
CA PRO A 42 -24.35 7.09 3.36
C PRO A 42 -23.63 7.17 2.01
N THR A 43 -23.66 8.32 1.34
CA THR A 43 -22.94 8.53 0.07
C THR A 43 -21.45 8.59 0.32
N LEU A 44 -21.05 9.31 1.37
CA LEU A 44 -19.65 9.48 1.75
C LEU A 44 -19.04 8.17 2.26
N ILE A 45 -19.82 7.35 2.99
CA ILE A 45 -19.43 5.99 3.38
C ILE A 45 -19.21 5.11 2.15
N ALA A 46 -20.15 5.08 1.19
CA ALA A 46 -20.01 4.26 -0.01
C ALA A 46 -18.76 4.64 -0.84
N GLN A 47 -18.48 5.94 -0.95
CA GLN A 47 -17.27 6.42 -1.63
C GLN A 47 -15.99 6.00 -0.91
N ALA A 48 -15.96 6.13 0.42
CA ALA A 48 -14.81 5.73 1.22
C ALA A 48 -14.58 4.20 1.19
N GLU A 49 -15.64 3.40 1.15
CA GLU A 49 -15.55 1.94 1.00
C GLU A 49 -14.98 1.55 -0.37
N ALA A 50 -15.46 2.18 -1.45
CA ALA A 50 -14.91 1.96 -2.78
C ALA A 50 -13.43 2.33 -2.87
N MET A 51 -13.04 3.45 -2.26
CA MET A 51 -11.64 3.86 -2.17
C MET A 51 -10.80 2.86 -1.38
N ALA A 52 -11.25 2.42 -0.20
CA ALA A 52 -10.54 1.46 0.62
C ALA A 52 -10.35 0.11 -0.09
N MET A 53 -11.35 -0.35 -0.84
CA MET A 53 -11.23 -1.55 -1.68
C MET A 53 -10.21 -1.37 -2.81
N ALA A 54 -10.25 -0.22 -3.51
CA ALA A 54 -9.31 0.05 -4.60
C ALA A 54 -7.85 0.11 -4.11
N VAL A 55 -7.62 0.76 -2.95
CA VAL A 55 -6.31 0.79 -2.30
C VAL A 55 -5.88 -0.62 -1.90
N GLY A 56 -6.75 -1.38 -1.22
CA GLY A 56 -6.46 -2.75 -0.81
C GLY A 56 -6.10 -3.65 -1.99
N TYR A 57 -6.81 -3.55 -3.10
CA TYR A 57 -6.51 -4.27 -4.34
C TYR A 57 -5.15 -3.89 -4.92
N ALA A 58 -4.85 -2.60 -5.03
CA ALA A 58 -3.57 -2.12 -5.57
C ALA A 58 -2.38 -2.56 -4.70
N LEU A 59 -2.54 -2.54 -3.37
CA LEU A 59 -1.52 -3.02 -2.44
C LEU A 59 -1.33 -4.54 -2.55
N ALA A 60 -2.43 -5.30 -2.63
CA ALA A 60 -2.36 -6.77 -2.80
C ALA A 60 -1.67 -7.17 -4.11
N ALA A 61 -1.91 -6.43 -5.21
CA ALA A 61 -1.24 -6.66 -6.49
C ALA A 61 0.29 -6.49 -6.38
N ARG A 62 0.76 -5.48 -5.65
CA ARG A 62 2.20 -5.24 -5.41
C ARG A 62 2.85 -6.34 -4.58
N VAL A 63 2.11 -6.92 -3.61
CA VAL A 63 2.59 -8.09 -2.87
C VAL A 63 2.66 -9.32 -3.79
N GLY A 64 1.70 -9.50 -4.69
CA GLY A 64 1.72 -10.57 -5.70
C GLY A 64 2.93 -10.48 -6.64
N ASP A 65 3.27 -9.28 -7.13
CA ASP A 65 4.46 -9.07 -7.97
C ASP A 65 5.79 -9.31 -7.22
N ALA A 66 5.79 -9.23 -5.88
CA ALA A 66 6.97 -9.48 -5.05
C ALA A 66 7.27 -10.97 -4.82
N PHE A 67 6.31 -11.87 -5.08
CA PHE A 67 6.48 -13.32 -5.06
C PHE A 67 6.28 -13.88 -6.47
N PRO A 68 7.34 -13.93 -7.31
CA PRO A 68 7.22 -14.57 -8.61
C PRO A 68 6.80 -16.03 -8.40
N HIS A 69 5.75 -16.44 -9.10
CA HIS A 69 5.35 -17.83 -9.20
C HIS A 69 6.57 -18.64 -9.70
N GLU A 70 7.11 -19.50 -8.84
CA GLU A 70 8.07 -20.52 -9.24
C GLU A 70 7.31 -21.55 -10.10
N ASP A 71 7.42 -21.41 -11.43
CA ASP A 71 7.01 -22.43 -12.41
C ASP A 71 7.97 -23.64 -12.43
#